data_AF-A0A4W5PE49-F1
#
_entry.id   AF-A0A4W5PE49-F1
#
_cell.length_a   1.000
_cell.length_b   1.000
_cell.length_c   1.000
_cell.angle_alpha   90.00
_cell.angle_beta   90.00
_cell.angle_gamma   90.00
#
_symmetry.space_group_name_H-M   'P 1'
#
loop_
_entity.id
_entity.type
_entity.pdbx_description
1 polymer ?
#
loop_
_entity_poly.entity_id
_entity_poly.type
_entity_poly.pdbx_seq_one_letter_code
_entity_poly.pdbx_strand_id
1 'polypeptide(L)'
;MMDEEELEYAEDLEAILHLTPEVQLAIEQVFPSQDPLDRADFNAVEYINTLFPTEQSLANIDDVVNKIRLKIRCLDDNIRTVVRGQTNVGQDGRQALEEAQVAIGQLFGKIKDIKDKAEKSEQMVKEITRDIKQLDHAKRHLTTSITTLNHLHMLAGGVDSLEAMTRKRQYGEVANLLQGVVNVLEHFHKYMGIPQIRQLSERVKVAQSELGTQILADFEEAFPAQGSKVAWLDKIDRRYAWIKRQLVDYEEKYGRMFPEEWCMTERIAVEFCHITRTELAKVMRTRAKEIEVKLLLFAIQRTTNFEGLLAKRFSGCTLTDVKKPETPLESTNPFLEDDVGEDGSEMEEDLDRPKKHKAPDNPFHGIISKCFEPHLYVYIESQDKNLGEMIDRFVSDFRAQGPPKAGTEDGGAVLPSCADLFVYYKKCMVQCSQLSTGEPMIAFTTIFQKYLREYAWKILSGNLPKTSSNSGGLTIKSLLQEKEGSEAAKFTVEELCLICSILSTAEYCLATTQQLEDKLKEKVDKTLCDLQQYPVACSGPGRCL
;
A
#
# COMPACT_ATOMS: atom_id res chain seq x y z
N MET A 1 -19.88 -30.71 -111.85
CA MET A 1 -20.65 -31.43 -110.83
C MET A 1 -21.47 -30.38 -110.15
N MET A 2 -22.77 -30.40 -110.43
CA MET A 2 -23.80 -29.62 -109.73
C MET A 2 -24.26 -30.54 -108.60
N ASP A 3 -24.04 -30.14 -107.36
CA ASP A 3 -24.36 -30.96 -106.19
C ASP A 3 -25.63 -30.38 -105.51
N GLU A 4 -26.72 -31.10 -105.71
CA GLU A 4 -27.82 -31.46 -104.78
C GLU A 4 -28.48 -30.47 -103.78
N GLU A 5 -28.16 -29.17 -103.73
CA GLU A 5 -28.82 -28.24 -102.77
C GLU A 5 -30.01 -27.40 -103.33
N GLU A 6 -30.32 -27.49 -104.62
CA GLU A 6 -31.40 -26.69 -105.25
C GLU A 6 -32.77 -27.40 -105.35
N LEU A 7 -32.91 -28.58 -104.75
CA LEU A 7 -34.15 -29.40 -104.82
C LEU A 7 -34.95 -29.47 -103.51
N GLU A 8 -34.53 -28.80 -102.43
CA GLU A 8 -35.21 -28.86 -101.12
C GLU A 8 -35.99 -27.57 -100.74
N TYR A 9 -36.01 -26.56 -101.62
CA TYR A 9 -36.70 -25.28 -101.37
C TYR A 9 -38.08 -25.14 -102.00
N ALA A 10 -38.62 -26.20 -102.61
CA ALA A 10 -39.91 -26.17 -103.32
C ALA A 10 -41.09 -26.81 -102.57
N GLU A 11 -40.88 -27.46 -101.41
CA GLU A 11 -41.95 -28.16 -100.67
C GLU A 11 -42.61 -27.34 -99.53
N ASP A 12 -42.07 -26.17 -99.14
CA ASP A 12 -42.59 -25.40 -97.99
C ASP A 12 -43.57 -24.25 -98.36
N LEU A 13 -43.97 -24.10 -99.62
CA LEU A 13 -44.85 -23.01 -100.06
C LEU A 13 -46.38 -23.31 -99.99
N GLU A 14 -46.78 -24.43 -99.41
CA GLU A 14 -48.20 -24.80 -99.21
C GLU A 14 -48.58 -25.07 -97.72
N ALA A 15 -47.86 -24.47 -96.77
CA ALA A 15 -48.31 -24.46 -95.37
C ALA A 15 -49.41 -23.40 -95.16
N ILE A 16 -50.67 -23.85 -95.15
CA ILE A 16 -51.81 -23.08 -94.65
C ILE A 16 -51.46 -22.57 -93.24
N LEU A 17 -51.43 -21.24 -93.06
CA LEU A 17 -51.15 -20.56 -91.79
C LEU A 17 -52.15 -20.98 -90.70
N HIS A 18 -51.80 -21.99 -89.90
CA HIS A 18 -52.55 -22.35 -88.70
C HIS A 18 -52.07 -21.49 -87.52
N LEU A 19 -52.73 -20.34 -87.34
CA LEU A 19 -52.53 -19.49 -86.17
C LEU A 19 -53.11 -20.16 -84.92
N THR A 20 -52.38 -20.08 -83.80
CA THR A 20 -52.81 -20.65 -82.52
C THR A 20 -54.07 -19.94 -81.99
N PRO A 21 -54.99 -20.65 -81.30
CA PRO A 21 -56.27 -20.09 -80.86
C PRO A 21 -56.15 -18.82 -80.00
N GLU A 22 -55.09 -18.72 -79.20
CA GLU A 22 -54.79 -17.57 -78.33
C GLU A 22 -54.42 -16.31 -79.13
N VAL A 23 -53.69 -16.50 -80.24
CA VAL A 23 -53.28 -15.41 -81.14
C VAL A 23 -54.50 -14.96 -81.96
N GLN A 24 -55.35 -15.89 -82.39
CA GLN A 24 -56.62 -15.56 -83.06
C GLN A 24 -57.52 -14.72 -82.14
N LEU A 25 -57.67 -15.12 -80.87
CA LEU A 25 -58.45 -14.39 -79.85
C LEU A 25 -57.88 -13.00 -79.54
N ALA A 26 -56.55 -12.87 -79.47
CA ALA A 26 -55.90 -11.58 -79.25
C ALA A 26 -56.11 -10.63 -80.45
N ILE A 27 -56.07 -11.17 -81.68
CA ILE A 27 -56.34 -10.41 -82.90
C ILE A 27 -57.82 -9.97 -82.93
N GLU A 28 -58.78 -10.84 -82.62
CA GLU A 28 -60.22 -10.48 -82.55
C GLU A 28 -60.53 -9.43 -81.46
N GLN A 29 -59.79 -9.42 -80.33
CA GLN A 29 -59.94 -8.40 -79.29
C GLN A 29 -59.43 -7.01 -79.70
N VAL A 30 -58.33 -6.96 -80.46
CA VAL A 30 -57.69 -5.71 -80.87
C VAL A 30 -58.32 -5.16 -82.17
N PHE A 31 -58.80 -6.05 -83.05
CA PHE A 31 -59.48 -5.72 -84.30
C PHE A 31 -60.76 -6.56 -84.47
N PRO A 32 -61.89 -6.16 -83.84
CA PRO A 32 -63.16 -6.85 -84.04
C PRO A 32 -63.68 -6.58 -85.46
N SER A 33 -63.55 -7.56 -86.36
CA SER A 33 -64.12 -7.47 -87.70
C SER A 33 -65.55 -8.01 -87.72
N GLN A 34 -66.49 -7.23 -88.26
CA GLN A 34 -67.83 -7.69 -88.62
C GLN A 34 -67.95 -7.97 -90.13
N ASP A 35 -66.84 -7.94 -90.88
CA ASP A 35 -66.86 -8.25 -92.30
C ASP A 35 -67.09 -9.76 -92.48
N PRO A 36 -68.13 -10.17 -93.21
CA PRO A 36 -68.38 -11.59 -93.47
C PRO A 36 -67.19 -12.31 -94.11
N LEU A 37 -66.33 -11.59 -94.84
CA LEU A 37 -65.13 -12.12 -95.50
C LEU A 37 -64.04 -12.59 -94.54
N ASP A 38 -64.04 -12.08 -93.30
CA ASP A 38 -63.01 -12.40 -92.29
C ASP A 38 -63.40 -13.60 -91.41
N ARG A 39 -64.58 -14.20 -91.62
CA ARG A 39 -65.06 -15.34 -90.84
C ARG A 39 -64.40 -16.63 -91.31
N ALA A 40 -63.98 -17.47 -90.37
CA ALA A 40 -63.28 -18.73 -90.68
C ALA A 40 -64.12 -19.76 -91.46
N ASP A 41 -65.46 -19.67 -91.37
CA ASP A 41 -66.44 -20.51 -92.06
C ASP A 41 -67.01 -19.86 -93.32
N PHE A 42 -66.34 -18.83 -93.86
CA PHE A 42 -66.82 -18.06 -95.01
C PHE A 42 -67.21 -18.95 -96.20
N ASN A 43 -68.50 -18.91 -96.55
CA ASN A 43 -69.02 -19.57 -97.73
C ASN A 43 -69.18 -18.55 -98.86
N ALA A 44 -68.26 -18.59 -99.83
CA ALA A 44 -68.27 -17.70 -100.97
C ALA A 44 -69.56 -17.81 -101.81
N VAL A 45 -70.14 -19.01 -101.92
CA VAL A 45 -71.39 -19.22 -102.68
C VAL A 45 -72.55 -18.57 -101.95
N GLU A 46 -72.64 -18.75 -100.64
CA GLU A 46 -73.68 -18.11 -99.82
C GLU A 46 -73.54 -16.59 -99.86
N TYR A 47 -72.32 -16.07 -99.70
CA TYR A 47 -72.05 -14.64 -99.78
C TYR A 47 -72.41 -14.04 -101.15
N ILE A 48 -72.03 -14.69 -102.25
CA ILE A 48 -72.42 -14.26 -103.60
C ILE A 48 -73.95 -14.31 -103.77
N ASN A 49 -74.61 -15.36 -103.26
CA ASN A 49 -76.07 -15.46 -103.29
C ASN A 49 -76.74 -14.40 -102.40
N THR A 50 -76.10 -13.90 -101.33
CA THR A 50 -76.62 -12.73 -100.59
C THR A 50 -76.50 -11.43 -101.37
N LEU A 51 -75.46 -11.29 -102.22
CA LEU A 51 -75.28 -10.14 -103.10
C LEU A 51 -76.20 -10.19 -104.32
N PHE A 52 -76.50 -11.39 -104.82
CA PHE A 52 -77.40 -11.63 -105.95
C PHE A 52 -78.46 -12.70 -105.62
N PRO A 53 -79.51 -12.37 -104.83
CA PRO A 53 -80.47 -13.37 -104.34
C PRO A 53 -81.39 -13.95 -105.40
N THR A 54 -81.57 -13.25 -106.53
CA THR A 54 -82.48 -13.65 -107.62
C THR A 54 -81.85 -13.37 -108.98
N GLU A 55 -82.27 -14.08 -110.02
CA GLU A 55 -81.71 -13.90 -111.38
C GLU A 55 -81.85 -12.45 -111.90
N GLN A 56 -82.87 -11.71 -111.45
CA GLN A 56 -83.05 -10.29 -111.81
C GLN A 56 -82.01 -9.37 -111.14
N SER A 57 -81.44 -9.75 -109.99
CA SER A 57 -80.44 -8.95 -109.27
C SER A 57 -79.07 -8.91 -109.95
N LEU A 58 -78.80 -9.85 -110.87
CA LEU A 58 -77.59 -9.87 -111.71
C LEU A 58 -77.50 -8.66 -112.64
N ALA A 59 -78.60 -7.94 -112.89
CA ALA A 59 -78.56 -6.68 -113.62
C ALA A 59 -77.70 -5.60 -112.92
N ASN A 60 -77.49 -5.71 -111.60
CA ASN A 60 -76.74 -4.74 -110.80
C ASN A 60 -75.27 -5.16 -110.54
N ILE A 61 -74.76 -6.15 -111.29
CA ILE A 61 -73.42 -6.71 -111.07
C ILE A 61 -72.30 -5.68 -111.24
N ASP A 62 -72.43 -4.80 -112.23
CA ASP A 62 -71.40 -3.79 -112.52
C ASP A 62 -71.26 -2.76 -111.39
N ASP A 63 -72.35 -2.39 -110.72
CA ASP A 63 -72.33 -1.46 -109.59
C ASP A 63 -71.64 -2.06 -108.36
N VAL A 64 -71.93 -3.34 -108.07
CA VAL A 64 -71.28 -4.07 -106.96
C VAL A 64 -69.80 -4.26 -107.24
N VAL A 65 -69.44 -4.65 -108.48
CA VAL A 65 -68.05 -4.78 -108.92
C VAL A 65 -67.31 -3.44 -108.80
N ASN A 66 -67.93 -2.33 -109.21
CA ASN A 66 -67.33 -1.00 -109.09
C ASN A 66 -67.13 -0.57 -107.63
N LYS A 67 -68.08 -0.89 -106.75
CA LYS A 67 -67.96 -0.61 -105.30
C LYS A 67 -66.84 -1.42 -104.66
N ILE A 68 -66.68 -2.70 -105.03
CA ILE A 68 -65.57 -3.55 -104.57
C ILE A 68 -64.24 -3.02 -105.11
N ARG A 69 -64.16 -2.65 -106.40
CA ARG A 69 -62.96 -2.04 -106.99
C ARG A 69 -62.55 -0.74 -106.31
N LEU A 70 -63.52 0.11 -105.92
CA LEU A 70 -63.26 1.33 -105.15
C LEU A 70 -62.72 1.03 -103.75
N LYS A 71 -63.30 0.03 -103.05
CA LYS A 71 -62.79 -0.43 -101.75
C LYS A 71 -61.35 -0.94 -101.85
N ILE A 72 -61.04 -1.76 -102.85
CA ILE A 72 -59.68 -2.28 -103.08
C ILE A 72 -58.69 -1.12 -103.25
N ARG A 73 -59.00 -0.13 -104.09
CA ARG A 73 -58.12 1.04 -104.29
C ARG A 73 -57.90 1.85 -103.02
N CYS A 74 -58.92 2.05 -102.20
CA CYS A 74 -58.80 2.78 -100.94
C CYS A 74 -57.92 2.03 -99.94
N LEU A 75 -58.10 0.70 -99.85
CA LEU A 75 -57.28 -0.14 -98.99
C LEU A 75 -55.80 -0.11 -99.44
N ASP A 76 -55.55 -0.20 -100.74
CA ASP A 76 -54.20 -0.14 -101.32
C ASP A 76 -53.48 1.18 -100.98
N ASP A 77 -54.20 2.31 -100.95
CA ASP A 77 -53.61 3.61 -100.64
C ASP A 77 -53.29 3.77 -99.14
N ASN A 78 -54.16 3.24 -98.27
CA ASN A 78 -53.92 3.19 -96.84
C ASN A 78 -52.72 2.29 -96.51
N ILE A 79 -52.66 1.08 -97.09
CA ILE A 79 -51.52 0.16 -96.93
C ILE A 79 -50.23 0.84 -97.39
N ARG A 80 -50.25 1.49 -98.57
CA ARG A 80 -49.09 2.21 -99.10
C ARG A 80 -48.58 3.28 -98.15
N THR A 81 -49.49 4.05 -97.54
CA THR A 81 -49.12 5.13 -96.62
C THR A 81 -48.47 4.58 -95.35
N VAL A 82 -49.04 3.54 -94.75
CA VAL A 82 -48.51 2.90 -93.54
C VAL A 82 -47.15 2.23 -93.81
N VAL A 83 -47.04 1.50 -94.91
CA VAL A 83 -45.78 0.85 -95.32
C VAL A 83 -44.67 1.88 -95.52
N ARG A 84 -44.95 3.02 -96.19
CA ARG A 84 -43.96 4.09 -96.36
C ARG A 84 -43.55 4.75 -95.04
N GLY A 85 -44.50 4.98 -94.13
CA GLY A 85 -44.20 5.54 -92.80
C GLY A 85 -43.32 4.63 -91.95
N GLN A 86 -43.55 3.32 -92.01
CA GLN A 86 -42.73 2.31 -91.32
C GLN A 86 -41.30 2.22 -91.88
N THR A 87 -41.13 2.33 -93.20
CA THR A 87 -39.80 2.26 -93.83
C THR A 87 -38.87 3.39 -93.34
N ASN A 88 -39.38 4.62 -93.25
CA ASN A 88 -38.56 5.77 -92.85
C ASN A 88 -38.17 5.72 -91.37
N VAL A 89 -39.13 5.44 -90.48
CA VAL A 89 -38.86 5.36 -89.03
C VAL A 89 -37.94 4.19 -88.70
N GLY A 90 -38.07 3.07 -89.43
CA GLY A 90 -37.17 1.92 -89.29
C GLY A 90 -35.74 2.23 -89.74
N GLN A 91 -35.55 3.05 -90.77
CA GLN A 91 -34.23 3.44 -91.26
C GLN A 91 -33.54 4.42 -90.30
N ASP A 92 -34.24 5.45 -89.84
CA ASP A 92 -33.70 6.44 -88.89
C ASP A 92 -33.35 5.78 -87.53
N GLY A 93 -34.21 4.86 -87.07
CA GLY A 93 -33.96 4.09 -85.86
C GLY A 93 -32.71 3.18 -85.97
N ARG A 94 -32.50 2.55 -87.13
CA ARG A 94 -31.27 1.77 -87.38
C ARG A 94 -30.02 2.66 -87.39
N GLN A 95 -30.08 3.82 -88.03
CA GLN A 95 -28.95 4.74 -88.09
C GLN A 95 -28.56 5.27 -86.70
N ALA A 96 -29.53 5.70 -85.89
CA ALA A 96 -29.26 6.17 -84.53
C ALA A 96 -28.68 5.05 -83.63
N LEU A 97 -29.13 3.81 -83.81
CA LEU A 97 -28.60 2.65 -83.09
C LEU A 97 -27.14 2.35 -83.50
N GLU A 98 -26.83 2.45 -84.80
CA GLU A 98 -25.48 2.26 -85.31
C GLU A 98 -24.52 3.34 -84.80
N GLU A 99 -24.94 4.60 -84.82
CA GLU A 99 -24.17 5.73 -84.25
C GLU A 99 -23.92 5.54 -82.75
N ALA A 100 -24.93 5.12 -81.98
CA ALA A 100 -24.79 4.82 -80.56
C ALA A 100 -23.82 3.64 -80.32
N GLN A 101 -23.89 2.59 -81.12
CA GLN A 101 -22.99 1.43 -81.02
C GLN A 101 -21.54 1.82 -81.30
N VAL A 102 -21.30 2.68 -82.29
CA VAL A 102 -19.97 3.23 -82.58
C VAL A 102 -19.47 4.10 -81.41
N ALA A 103 -20.32 4.98 -80.87
CA ALA A 103 -19.94 5.84 -79.74
C ALA A 103 -19.63 5.03 -78.47
N ILE A 104 -20.41 3.98 -78.19
CA ILE A 104 -20.14 3.05 -77.08
C ILE A 104 -18.81 2.33 -77.29
N GLY A 105 -18.53 1.86 -78.51
CA GLY A 105 -17.24 1.24 -78.85
C GLY A 105 -16.05 2.18 -78.61
N GLN A 106 -16.18 3.45 -79.01
CA GLN A 106 -15.17 4.47 -78.76
C GLN A 106 -14.99 4.77 -77.26
N LEU A 107 -16.08 4.79 -76.48
CA LEU A 107 -16.03 5.00 -75.04
C LEU A 107 -15.31 3.84 -74.33
N PHE A 108 -15.59 2.59 -74.70
CA PHE A 108 -14.86 1.44 -74.19
C PHE A 108 -13.36 1.51 -74.52
N GLY A 109 -13.02 1.96 -75.74
CA GLY A 109 -11.64 2.24 -76.11
C GLY A 109 -10.99 3.27 -75.18
N LYS A 110 -11.63 4.42 -74.95
CA LYS A 110 -11.12 5.46 -74.05
C LYS A 110 -10.97 4.99 -72.60
N ILE A 111 -11.93 4.22 -72.09
CA ILE A 111 -11.87 3.66 -70.73
C ILE A 111 -10.70 2.68 -70.61
N LYS A 112 -10.49 1.83 -71.62
CA LYS A 112 -9.36 0.91 -71.68
C LYS A 112 -8.03 1.67 -71.69
N ASP A 113 -7.92 2.70 -72.52
CA ASP A 113 -6.71 3.54 -72.58
C ASP A 113 -6.41 4.25 -71.25
N ILE A 114 -7.45 4.75 -70.55
CA ILE A 114 -7.30 5.37 -69.24
C ILE A 114 -6.84 4.34 -68.21
N LYS A 115 -7.42 3.14 -68.22
CA LYS A 115 -7.02 2.04 -67.33
C LYS A 115 -5.55 1.66 -67.56
N ASP A 116 -5.15 1.46 -68.82
CA ASP A 116 -3.79 1.07 -69.17
C ASP A 116 -2.78 2.18 -68.79
N LYS A 117 -3.16 3.45 -68.94
CA LYS A 117 -2.34 4.60 -68.48
C LYS A 117 -2.26 4.68 -66.95
N ALA A 118 -3.36 4.43 -66.25
CA ALA A 118 -3.39 4.42 -64.79
C ALA A 118 -2.52 3.30 -64.22
N GLU A 119 -2.56 2.11 -64.81
CA GLU A 119 -1.72 0.97 -64.41
C GLU A 119 -0.23 1.25 -64.64
N LYS A 120 0.12 1.85 -65.78
CA LYS A 120 1.50 2.32 -66.05
C LYS A 120 1.95 3.40 -65.07
N SER A 121 1.06 4.32 -64.70
CA SER A 121 1.34 5.36 -63.71
C SER A 121 1.56 4.76 -62.31
N GLU A 122 0.71 3.81 -61.90
CA GLU A 122 0.87 3.09 -60.63
C GLU A 122 2.21 2.35 -60.57
N GLN A 123 2.59 1.65 -61.65
CA GLN A 123 3.87 0.94 -61.74
C GLN A 123 5.05 1.92 -61.64
N MET A 124 4.99 3.05 -62.35
CA MET A 124 6.02 4.09 -62.27
C MET A 124 6.15 4.66 -60.85
N VAL A 125 5.04 4.94 -60.16
CA VAL A 125 5.05 5.42 -58.77
C VAL A 125 5.60 4.35 -57.82
N LYS A 126 5.26 3.07 -58.01
CA LYS A 126 5.85 1.97 -57.24
C LYS A 126 7.37 1.88 -57.41
N GLU A 127 7.87 2.09 -58.64
CA GLU A 127 9.31 2.11 -58.89
C GLU A 127 10.00 3.31 -58.25
N ILE A 128 9.44 4.52 -58.39
CA ILE A 128 9.99 5.74 -57.76
C ILE A 128 10.01 5.60 -56.22
N THR A 129 8.95 5.06 -55.63
CA THR A 129 8.84 4.91 -54.17
C THR A 129 9.62 3.72 -53.60
N ARG A 130 10.06 2.77 -54.43
CA ARG A 130 10.91 1.65 -54.02
C ARG A 130 12.23 2.13 -53.44
N ASP A 131 12.87 3.08 -54.12
CA ASP A 131 14.18 3.60 -53.71
C ASP A 131 14.06 4.46 -52.44
N ILE A 132 12.92 5.13 -52.23
CA ILE A 132 12.60 5.85 -50.98
C ILE A 132 12.52 4.87 -49.79
N LYS A 133 11.89 3.70 -49.96
CA LYS A 133 11.86 2.68 -48.91
C LYS A 133 13.26 2.17 -48.58
N GLN A 134 14.08 1.90 -49.59
CA GLN A 134 15.48 1.49 -49.35
C GLN A 134 16.27 2.56 -48.60
N LEU A 135 16.09 3.83 -48.96
CA LEU A 135 16.71 4.95 -48.27
C LEU A 135 16.24 5.06 -46.81
N ASP A 136 14.95 4.86 -46.55
CA ASP A 136 14.39 4.88 -45.19
C ASP A 136 14.94 3.73 -44.33
N HIS A 137 15.01 2.52 -44.90
CA HIS A 137 15.68 1.38 -44.26
C HIS A 137 17.15 1.69 -43.94
N ALA A 138 17.90 2.24 -44.89
CA ALA A 138 19.29 2.64 -44.68
C ALA A 138 19.41 3.69 -43.57
N LYS A 139 18.59 4.74 -43.60
CA LYS A 139 18.55 5.80 -42.58
C LYS A 139 18.24 5.22 -41.20
N ARG A 140 17.22 4.36 -41.09
CA ARG A 140 16.86 3.71 -39.83
C ARG A 140 18.00 2.85 -39.31
N HIS A 141 18.60 2.02 -40.16
CA HIS A 141 19.71 1.13 -39.79
C HIS A 141 20.94 1.93 -39.33
N LEU A 142 21.29 3.00 -40.06
CA LEU A 142 22.38 3.91 -39.69
C LEU A 142 22.09 4.60 -38.36
N THR A 143 20.87 5.12 -38.17
CA THR A 143 20.49 5.81 -36.93
C THR A 143 20.56 4.85 -35.74
N THR A 144 19.98 3.64 -35.86
CA THR A 144 20.08 2.60 -34.83
C THR A 144 21.52 2.21 -34.54
N SER A 145 22.37 2.08 -35.57
CA SER A 145 23.79 1.75 -35.39
C SER A 145 24.55 2.84 -34.66
N ILE A 146 24.36 4.11 -35.03
CA ILE A 146 25.00 5.27 -34.39
C ILE A 146 24.56 5.37 -32.92
N THR A 147 23.26 5.28 -32.64
CA THR A 147 22.76 5.32 -31.26
C THR A 147 23.32 4.17 -30.42
N THR A 148 23.35 2.95 -30.97
CA THR A 148 23.92 1.78 -30.27
C THR A 148 25.41 1.96 -30.00
N LEU A 149 26.16 2.50 -30.96
CA LEU A 149 27.60 2.75 -30.80
C LEU A 149 27.88 3.84 -29.75
N ASN A 150 27.09 4.92 -29.75
CA ASN A 150 27.16 5.97 -28.73
C ASN A 150 26.85 5.42 -27.33
N HIS A 151 25.82 4.58 -27.21
CA HIS A 151 25.48 3.91 -25.95
C HIS A 151 26.61 2.98 -25.49
N LEU A 152 27.26 2.26 -26.40
CA LEU A 152 28.40 1.41 -26.08
C LEU A 152 29.60 2.23 -25.60
N HIS A 153 29.88 3.37 -26.25
CA HIS A 153 30.91 4.30 -25.83
C HIS A 153 30.63 4.87 -24.43
N MET A 154 29.40 5.32 -24.17
CA MET A 154 28.97 5.76 -22.84
C MET A 154 29.09 4.67 -21.79
N LEU A 155 28.74 3.42 -22.13
CA LEU A 155 28.88 2.29 -21.22
C LEU A 155 30.35 2.02 -20.90
N ALA A 156 31.23 1.94 -21.90
CA ALA A 156 32.65 1.68 -21.67
C ALA A 156 33.31 2.79 -20.83
N GLY A 157 33.13 4.06 -21.21
CA GLY A 157 33.69 5.18 -20.45
C GLY A 157 33.05 5.37 -19.07
N GLY A 158 31.76 5.06 -18.95
CA GLY A 158 31.02 5.08 -17.71
C GLY A 158 31.51 4.01 -16.72
N VAL A 159 31.80 2.79 -17.19
CA VAL A 159 32.39 1.72 -16.35
C VAL A 159 33.77 2.10 -15.86
N ASP A 160 34.64 2.62 -16.72
CA ASP A 160 35.99 3.05 -16.32
C ASP A 160 35.94 4.20 -15.30
N SER A 161 35.03 5.16 -15.49
CA SER A 161 34.81 6.26 -14.54
C SER A 161 34.21 5.78 -13.23
N LEU A 162 33.30 4.81 -13.27
CA LEU A 162 32.68 4.19 -12.09
C LEU A 162 33.74 3.50 -11.23
N GLU A 163 34.59 2.67 -11.82
CA GLU A 163 35.70 2.01 -11.11
C GLU A 163 36.67 3.02 -10.50
N ALA A 164 36.99 4.11 -11.22
CA ALA A 164 37.86 5.16 -10.70
C ALA A 164 37.25 5.92 -9.50
N MET A 165 35.95 6.21 -9.53
CA MET A 165 35.26 6.89 -8.43
C MET A 165 35.01 5.99 -7.22
N THR A 166 34.73 4.70 -7.43
CA THR A 166 34.65 3.69 -6.36
C THR A 166 35.97 3.60 -5.58
N ARG A 167 37.12 3.64 -6.28
CA ARG A 167 38.44 3.69 -5.63
C ARG A 167 38.67 4.94 -4.79
N LYS A 168 38.09 6.08 -5.19
CA LYS A 168 38.20 7.36 -4.48
C LYS A 168 37.16 7.55 -3.37
N ARG A 169 36.21 6.60 -3.20
CA ARG A 169 35.10 6.68 -2.22
C ARG A 169 34.19 7.90 -2.39
N GLN A 170 34.02 8.38 -3.62
CA GLN A 170 33.14 9.52 -3.93
C GLN A 170 31.68 9.06 -4.11
N TYR A 171 31.05 8.59 -3.04
CA TYR A 171 29.73 7.96 -3.09
C TYR A 171 28.63 8.81 -3.76
N GLY A 172 28.66 10.14 -3.58
CA GLY A 172 27.67 11.05 -4.17
C GLY A 172 27.70 11.09 -5.71
N GLU A 173 28.89 11.14 -6.31
CA GLU A 173 29.05 11.14 -7.77
C GLU A 173 28.83 9.73 -8.35
N VAL A 174 29.25 8.69 -7.62
CA VAL A 174 29.05 7.28 -7.99
C VAL A 174 27.57 6.96 -8.15
N ALA A 175 26.68 7.46 -7.28
CA ALA A 175 25.26 7.16 -7.35
C ALA A 175 24.63 7.57 -8.70
N ASN A 176 24.88 8.80 -9.14
CA ASN A 176 24.37 9.33 -10.40
C ASN A 176 24.96 8.59 -11.61
N LEU A 177 26.27 8.34 -11.61
CA LEU A 177 26.92 7.63 -12.70
C LEU A 177 26.47 6.18 -12.78
N LEU A 178 26.34 5.49 -11.64
CA LEU A 178 25.88 4.11 -11.57
C LEU A 178 24.46 3.98 -12.13
N GLN A 179 23.55 4.89 -11.78
CA GLN A 179 22.20 4.91 -12.34
C GLN A 179 22.23 5.06 -13.87
N GLY A 180 23.04 5.99 -14.40
CA GLY A 180 23.21 6.17 -15.84
C GLY A 180 23.78 4.93 -16.53
N VAL A 181 24.81 4.31 -15.97
CA VAL A 181 25.45 3.09 -16.48
C VAL A 181 24.48 1.91 -16.49
N VAL A 182 23.68 1.73 -15.42
CA VAL A 182 22.67 0.68 -15.33
C VAL A 182 21.56 0.89 -16.36
N ASN A 183 21.06 2.11 -16.53
CA ASN A 183 20.05 2.43 -17.56
C ASN A 183 20.56 2.12 -18.97
N VAL A 184 21.82 2.45 -19.28
CA VAL A 184 22.43 2.11 -20.58
C VAL A 184 22.60 0.59 -20.71
N LEU A 185 22.97 -0.11 -19.63
CA LEU A 185 23.09 -1.57 -19.60
C LEU A 185 21.76 -2.27 -19.92
N GLU A 186 20.62 -1.73 -19.49
CA GLU A 186 19.28 -2.27 -19.82
C GLU A 186 19.07 -2.42 -21.34
N HIS A 187 19.49 -1.42 -22.11
CA HIS A 187 19.39 -1.43 -23.57
C HIS A 187 20.28 -2.51 -24.21
N PHE A 188 21.31 -2.98 -23.51
CA PHE A 188 22.26 -3.99 -23.99
C PHE A 188 21.94 -5.43 -23.58
N HIS A 189 20.86 -5.69 -22.85
CA HIS A 189 20.52 -7.05 -22.39
C HIS A 189 20.35 -8.05 -23.55
N LYS A 190 19.81 -7.60 -24.69
CA LYS A 190 19.65 -8.43 -25.91
C LYS A 190 20.98 -8.79 -26.58
N TYR A 191 22.05 -8.08 -26.26
CA TYR A 191 23.39 -8.25 -26.84
C TYR A 191 24.37 -8.99 -25.90
N MET A 192 23.88 -9.58 -24.80
CA MET A 192 24.70 -10.33 -23.82
C MET A 192 25.39 -11.58 -24.38
N GLY A 193 25.08 -11.98 -25.62
CA GLY A 193 25.83 -12.99 -26.38
C GLY A 193 27.25 -12.52 -26.75
N ILE A 194 27.47 -11.21 -26.86
CA ILE A 194 28.75 -10.62 -27.24
C ILE A 194 29.69 -10.61 -26.02
N PRO A 195 30.87 -11.25 -26.08
CA PRO A 195 31.79 -11.38 -24.95
C PRO A 195 32.19 -10.05 -24.31
N GLN A 196 32.46 -9.03 -25.12
CA GLN A 196 32.90 -7.70 -24.65
C GLN A 196 31.81 -6.99 -23.85
N ILE A 197 30.56 -7.06 -24.29
CA ILE A 197 29.41 -6.46 -23.59
C ILE A 197 29.16 -7.21 -22.27
N ARG A 198 29.27 -8.55 -22.30
CA ARG A 198 29.18 -9.37 -21.10
C ARG A 198 30.27 -9.01 -20.08
N GLN A 199 31.49 -8.80 -20.54
CA GLN A 199 32.61 -8.37 -19.68
C GLN A 199 32.35 -7.01 -19.04
N LEU A 200 31.83 -6.03 -19.80
CA LEU A 200 31.44 -4.72 -19.26
C LEU A 200 30.34 -4.86 -18.21
N SER A 201 29.32 -5.69 -18.48
CA SER A 201 28.25 -5.98 -17.51
C SER A 201 28.79 -6.60 -16.23
N GLU A 202 29.73 -7.54 -16.33
CA GLU A 202 30.34 -8.17 -15.16
C GLU A 202 31.17 -7.17 -14.36
N ARG A 203 31.93 -6.28 -15.02
CA ARG A 203 32.66 -5.19 -14.35
C ARG A 203 31.72 -4.28 -13.57
N VAL A 204 30.55 -3.92 -14.12
CA VAL A 204 29.52 -3.14 -13.39
C VAL A 204 29.05 -3.88 -12.14
N LYS A 205 28.76 -5.18 -12.24
CA LYS A 205 28.34 -5.99 -11.08
C LYS A 205 29.41 -6.09 -10.00
N VAL A 206 30.67 -6.28 -10.40
CA VAL A 206 31.81 -6.28 -9.47
C VAL A 206 31.92 -4.93 -8.77
N ALA A 207 31.85 -3.82 -9.52
CA ALA A 207 31.87 -2.48 -8.95
C ALA A 207 30.70 -2.23 -7.98
N GLN A 208 29.49 -2.73 -8.29
CA GLN A 208 28.33 -2.66 -7.38
C GLN A 208 28.57 -3.45 -6.08
N SER A 209 29.08 -4.69 -6.19
CA SER A 209 29.37 -5.52 -5.02
C SER A 209 30.49 -4.93 -4.16
N GLU A 210 31.54 -4.39 -4.78
CA GLU A 210 32.63 -3.71 -4.10
C GLU A 210 32.13 -2.46 -3.39
N LEU A 211 31.34 -1.62 -4.06
CA LEU A 211 30.75 -0.42 -3.47
C LEU A 211 29.85 -0.76 -2.27
N GLY A 212 29.00 -1.78 -2.39
CA GLY A 212 28.15 -2.24 -1.30
C GLY A 212 28.96 -2.71 -0.09
N THR A 213 30.00 -3.52 -0.32
CA THR A 213 30.89 -3.99 0.74
C THR A 213 31.66 -2.83 1.37
N GLN A 214 32.12 -1.88 0.57
CA GLN A 214 32.87 -0.71 1.01
C GLN A 214 32.00 0.24 1.85
N ILE A 215 30.76 0.51 1.41
CA ILE A 215 29.80 1.32 2.18
C ILE A 215 29.47 0.64 3.50
N LEU A 216 29.24 -0.69 3.50
CA LEU A 216 28.98 -1.44 4.73
C LEU A 216 30.19 -1.41 5.68
N ALA A 217 31.41 -1.60 5.16
CA ALA A 217 32.62 -1.52 5.97
C ALA A 217 32.85 -0.11 6.54
N ASP A 218 32.62 0.93 5.75
CA ASP A 218 32.76 2.33 6.20
C ASP A 218 31.68 2.69 7.23
N PHE A 219 30.48 2.16 7.04
CA PHE A 219 29.40 2.24 8.01
C PHE A 219 29.79 1.53 9.31
N GLU A 220 30.26 0.29 9.24
CA GLU A 220 30.74 -0.49 10.39
C GLU A 220 31.92 0.19 11.09
N GLU A 221 32.87 0.81 10.38
CA GLU A 221 33.98 1.56 10.97
C GLU A 221 33.50 2.85 11.65
N ALA A 222 32.46 3.48 11.12
CA ALA A 222 31.83 4.62 11.76
C ALA A 222 31.19 4.25 13.10
N PHE A 223 30.80 2.99 13.34
CA PHE A 223 30.49 2.50 14.68
C PHE A 223 31.77 1.93 15.29
N PRO A 224 32.38 2.55 16.30
CA PRO A 224 33.64 2.04 16.85
C PRO A 224 33.46 0.61 17.38
N ALA A 225 33.79 -0.39 16.56
CA ALA A 225 33.87 -1.81 16.87
C ALA A 225 35.18 -2.08 17.61
N GLN A 226 35.41 -1.32 18.66
CA GLN A 226 36.45 -1.48 19.65
C GLN A 226 36.25 -0.33 20.62
N GLY A 227 35.59 -0.68 21.74
CA GLY A 227 35.64 0.13 22.93
C GLY A 227 37.07 0.61 23.11
N SER A 228 37.25 1.92 23.15
CA SER A 228 38.31 2.47 23.95
C SER A 228 38.22 1.71 25.27
N LYS A 229 39.25 0.91 25.60
CA LYS A 229 39.36 0.09 26.83
C LYS A 229 39.20 0.93 28.13
N VAL A 230 38.82 2.20 28.00
CA VAL A 230 38.78 3.27 28.98
C VAL A 230 37.35 3.77 29.26
N ALA A 231 36.36 3.52 28.40
CA ALA A 231 34.99 4.03 28.63
C ALA A 231 34.16 3.07 29.50
N TRP A 232 34.18 3.29 30.81
CA TRP A 232 33.28 2.67 31.77
C TRP A 232 31.96 3.45 31.87
N LEU A 233 31.05 3.03 32.76
CA LEU A 233 29.73 3.67 32.98
C LEU A 233 29.84 5.17 33.31
N ASP A 234 30.96 5.63 33.87
CA ASP A 234 31.22 7.02 34.22
C ASP A 234 31.39 7.94 32.98
N LYS A 235 31.67 7.35 31.82
CA LYS A 235 31.84 8.05 30.53
C LYS A 235 30.73 7.77 29.53
N ILE A 236 29.60 7.19 29.97
CA ILE A 236 28.48 6.87 29.09
C ILE A 236 27.94 8.12 28.33
N ASP A 237 28.00 9.29 28.97
CA ASP A 237 27.67 10.59 28.34
C ASP A 237 28.51 10.89 27.10
N ARG A 238 29.80 10.50 27.09
CA ARG A 238 30.68 10.71 25.93
C ARG A 238 30.22 9.88 24.74
N ARG A 239 29.74 8.66 24.99
CA ARG A 239 29.22 7.76 23.97
C ARG A 239 27.94 8.33 23.34
N TYR A 240 27.03 8.86 24.16
CA TYR A 240 25.82 9.54 23.65
C TYR A 240 26.11 10.89 22.98
N ALA A 241 27.09 11.64 23.46
CA ALA A 241 27.53 12.87 22.80
C ALA A 241 28.17 12.58 21.43
N TRP A 242 28.96 11.51 21.34
CA TRP A 242 29.60 11.08 20.11
C TRP A 242 28.57 10.72 19.04
N ILE A 243 27.60 9.85 19.33
CA ILE A 243 26.58 9.46 18.33
C ILE A 243 25.74 10.67 17.90
N LYS A 244 25.42 11.59 18.81
CA LYS A 244 24.69 12.82 18.44
C LYS A 244 25.45 13.65 17.41
N ARG A 245 26.78 13.80 17.55
CA ARG A 245 27.61 14.48 16.55
C ARG A 245 27.68 13.70 15.25
N GLN A 246 27.88 12.39 15.31
CA GLN A 246 27.94 11.55 14.11
C GLN A 246 26.63 11.57 13.31
N LEU A 247 25.47 11.61 13.97
CA LEU A 247 24.18 11.74 13.30
C LEU A 247 24.06 13.08 12.56
N VAL A 248 24.56 14.17 13.14
CA VAL A 248 24.59 15.50 12.48
C VAL A 248 25.56 15.49 11.30
N ASP A 249 26.79 15.02 11.51
CA ASP A 249 27.80 14.92 10.45
C ASP A 249 27.31 14.06 9.27
N TYR A 250 26.58 12.97 9.57
CA TYR A 250 25.96 12.10 8.57
C TYR A 250 24.85 12.84 7.79
N GLU A 251 23.96 13.53 8.49
CA GLU A 251 22.85 14.26 7.89
C GLU A 251 23.35 15.38 6.96
N GLU A 252 24.42 16.08 7.36
CA GLU A 252 25.06 17.12 6.53
C GLU A 252 25.74 16.55 5.27
N LYS A 253 26.48 15.44 5.40
CA LYS A 253 27.29 14.89 4.30
C LYS A 253 26.51 14.00 3.35
N TYR A 254 25.60 13.18 3.89
CA TYR A 254 24.96 12.08 3.18
C TYR A 254 23.43 12.17 3.19
N GLY A 255 22.83 13.07 3.97
CA GLY A 255 21.36 13.17 4.11
C GLY A 255 20.64 13.34 2.78
N ARG A 256 21.19 14.14 1.86
CA ARG A 256 20.61 14.37 0.52
C ARG A 256 20.83 13.23 -0.48
N MET A 257 21.65 12.23 -0.14
CA MET A 257 21.94 11.11 -1.03
C MET A 257 20.88 10.00 -0.96
N PHE A 258 20.15 9.91 0.14
CA PHE A 258 19.18 8.85 0.39
C PHE A 258 17.75 9.41 0.38
N PRO A 259 16.75 8.66 -0.11
CA PRO A 259 15.35 9.05 0.03
C PRO A 259 14.97 9.23 1.51
N GLU A 260 14.22 10.28 1.83
CA GLU A 260 13.78 10.57 3.20
C GLU A 260 12.96 9.40 3.80
N GLU A 261 12.19 8.70 2.97
CA GLU A 261 11.40 7.51 3.31
C GLU A 261 12.23 6.38 3.92
N TRP A 262 13.53 6.30 3.60
CA TRP A 262 14.39 5.25 4.13
C TRP A 262 14.71 5.46 5.60
N CYS A 263 14.51 6.70 6.11
CA CYS A 263 14.75 7.08 7.49
C CYS A 263 16.14 6.67 7.98
N MET A 264 17.17 6.85 7.13
CA MET A 264 18.53 6.34 7.39
C MET A 264 19.11 6.83 8.72
N THR A 265 18.92 8.10 9.06
CA THR A 265 19.37 8.68 10.34
C THR A 265 18.72 7.99 11.55
N GLU A 266 17.44 7.59 11.42
CA GLU A 266 16.73 6.82 12.46
C GLU A 266 17.29 5.39 12.56
N ARG A 267 17.53 4.72 11.42
CA ARG A 267 18.13 3.37 11.38
C ARG A 267 19.52 3.33 12.02
N ILE A 268 20.36 4.33 11.75
CA ILE A 268 21.68 4.49 12.39
C ILE A 268 21.54 4.58 13.91
N ALA A 269 20.57 5.37 14.38
CA ALA A 269 20.33 5.52 15.81
C ALA A 269 19.84 4.22 16.45
N VAL A 270 18.95 3.47 15.79
CA VAL A 270 18.48 2.16 16.25
C VAL A 270 19.63 1.15 16.34
N GLU A 271 20.43 1.05 15.29
CA GLU A 271 21.56 0.11 15.26
C GLU A 271 22.59 0.45 16.34
N PHE A 272 22.90 1.74 16.51
CA PHE A 272 23.73 2.21 17.62
C PHE A 272 23.17 1.78 18.99
N CYS A 273 21.85 1.84 19.19
CA CYS A 273 21.24 1.43 20.44
C CYS A 273 21.42 -0.07 20.69
N HIS A 274 21.25 -0.92 19.67
CA HIS A 274 21.45 -2.37 19.79
C HIS A 274 22.91 -2.76 20.05
N ILE A 275 23.85 -2.15 19.33
CA ILE A 275 25.29 -2.33 19.57
C ILE A 275 25.63 -1.91 21.01
N THR A 276 25.18 -0.72 21.40
CA THR A 276 25.45 -0.16 22.75
C THR A 276 24.87 -1.04 23.85
N ARG A 277 23.63 -1.54 23.71
CA ARG A 277 23.03 -2.49 24.66
C ARG A 277 23.92 -3.72 24.84
N THR A 278 24.37 -4.30 23.73
CA THR A 278 25.15 -5.55 23.72
C THR A 278 26.52 -5.35 24.37
N GLU A 279 27.21 -4.26 24.04
CA GLU A 279 28.51 -3.93 24.60
C GLU A 279 28.42 -3.58 26.09
N LEU A 280 27.45 -2.76 26.50
CA LEU A 280 27.23 -2.41 27.91
C LEU A 280 26.91 -3.66 28.73
N ALA A 281 26.03 -4.53 28.24
CA ALA A 281 25.70 -5.79 28.92
C ALA A 281 26.95 -6.67 29.14
N LYS A 282 27.84 -6.77 28.14
CA LYS A 282 29.09 -7.54 28.24
C LYS A 282 30.07 -6.91 29.24
N VAL A 283 30.23 -5.60 29.18
CA VAL A 283 31.16 -4.82 30.02
C VAL A 283 30.71 -4.86 31.49
N MET A 284 29.41 -4.66 31.75
CA MET A 284 28.82 -4.75 33.09
C MET A 284 28.94 -6.14 33.71
N ARG A 285 28.70 -7.22 32.93
CA ARG A 285 28.90 -8.59 33.42
C ARG A 285 30.36 -8.87 33.81
N THR A 286 31.32 -8.34 33.04
CA THR A 286 32.75 -8.58 33.28
C THR A 286 33.24 -7.87 34.54
N ARG A 287 32.76 -6.65 34.81
CA ARG A 287 33.18 -5.79 35.92
C ARG A 287 32.07 -5.60 36.97
N ALA A 288 31.23 -6.62 37.15
CA ALA A 288 30.04 -6.53 38.01
C ALA A 288 30.35 -6.11 39.45
N LYS A 289 31.53 -6.51 39.98
CA LYS A 289 31.99 -6.15 41.33
C LYS A 289 32.39 -4.68 41.50
N GLU A 290 32.64 -3.97 40.40
CA GLU A 290 33.02 -2.55 40.40
C GLU A 290 31.80 -1.63 40.24
N ILE A 291 30.59 -2.20 40.18
CA ILE A 291 29.35 -1.44 40.03
C ILE A 291 28.91 -0.95 41.40
N GLU A 292 28.97 0.36 41.60
CA GLU A 292 28.40 1.04 42.76
C GLU A 292 27.01 1.62 42.44
N VAL A 293 26.16 1.74 43.45
CA VAL A 293 24.78 2.25 43.32
C VAL A 293 24.73 3.62 42.63
N LYS A 294 25.57 4.57 43.05
CA LYS A 294 25.59 5.93 42.48
C LYS A 294 25.97 5.92 41.01
N LEU A 295 26.93 5.07 40.64
CA LEU A 295 27.39 4.93 39.27
C LEU A 295 26.33 4.25 38.39
N LEU A 296 25.67 3.22 38.91
CA LEU A 296 24.58 2.52 38.23
C LEU A 296 23.39 3.47 37.97
N LEU A 297 22.94 4.18 39.00
CA LEU A 297 21.85 5.16 38.87
C LEU A 297 22.21 6.30 37.92
N PHE A 298 23.45 6.79 37.97
CA PHE A 298 23.96 7.77 37.01
C PHE A 298 23.84 7.25 35.58
N ALA A 299 24.34 6.04 35.31
CA ALA A 299 24.32 5.46 33.97
C ALA A 299 22.89 5.22 33.46
N ILE A 300 21.99 4.69 34.30
CA ILE A 300 20.58 4.48 33.94
C ILE A 300 19.92 5.82 33.59
N GLN A 301 20.08 6.83 34.44
CA GLN A 301 19.49 8.15 34.21
C GLN A 301 19.98 8.81 32.90
N ARG A 302 21.28 8.68 32.59
CA ARG A 302 21.82 9.18 31.32
C ARG A 302 21.28 8.42 30.12
N THR A 303 21.15 7.10 30.25
CA THR A 303 20.60 6.22 29.20
C THR A 303 19.14 6.53 28.92
N THR A 304 18.29 6.62 29.94
CA THR A 304 16.85 6.89 29.78
C THR A 304 16.62 8.29 29.22
N ASN A 305 17.41 9.29 29.62
CA ASN A 305 17.38 10.62 29.03
C ASN A 305 17.77 10.61 27.54
N PHE A 306 18.76 9.80 27.16
CA PHE A 306 19.15 9.63 25.76
C PHE A 306 18.06 8.94 24.94
N GLU A 307 17.47 7.85 25.44
CA GLU A 307 16.32 7.18 24.80
C GLU A 307 15.14 8.14 24.63
N GLY A 308 14.86 8.97 25.65
CA GLY A 308 13.83 10.02 25.57
C GLY A 308 14.13 11.12 24.55
N LEU A 309 15.41 11.43 24.30
CA LEU A 309 15.81 12.36 23.25
C LEU A 309 15.60 11.74 21.86
N LEU A 310 15.95 10.47 21.69
CA LEU A 310 15.69 9.75 20.43
C LEU A 310 14.20 9.67 20.12
N ALA A 311 13.37 9.40 21.12
CA ALA A 311 11.90 9.40 21.01
C ALA A 311 11.31 10.72 20.52
N LYS A 312 11.94 11.85 20.89
CA LYS A 312 11.51 13.19 20.47
C LYS A 312 12.00 13.53 19.07
N ARG A 313 13.16 13.01 18.67
CA ARG A 313 13.79 13.29 17.38
C ARG A 313 13.24 12.40 16.27
N PHE A 314 12.85 11.17 16.59
CA PHE A 314 12.51 10.13 15.63
C PHE A 314 11.09 9.63 15.83
N SER A 315 10.48 9.20 14.72
CA SER A 315 9.08 8.77 14.70
C SER A 315 8.89 7.36 15.28
N GLY A 316 9.94 6.52 15.26
CA GLY A 316 9.85 5.11 15.65
C GLY A 316 9.31 4.20 14.55
N CYS A 317 9.18 4.68 13.32
CA CYS A 317 8.75 3.91 12.16
C CYS A 317 9.75 2.81 11.77
N THR A 318 11.01 2.91 12.21
CA THR A 318 12.02 1.87 11.99
C THR A 318 11.98 0.76 13.05
N LEU A 319 11.27 0.98 14.15
CA LEU A 319 11.13 0.07 15.29
C LEU A 319 9.77 -0.62 15.34
N THR A 320 8.77 -0.01 14.70
CA THR A 320 7.40 -0.53 14.61
C THR A 320 7.07 -0.73 13.14
N ASP A 321 6.56 -1.89 12.74
CA ASP A 321 6.11 -2.18 11.36
C ASP A 321 4.89 -1.33 10.92
N VAL A 322 4.62 -0.22 11.60
CA VAL A 322 3.53 0.70 11.31
C VAL A 322 4.03 1.73 10.30
N LYS A 323 3.80 1.46 9.01
CA LYS A 323 3.81 2.51 7.98
C LYS A 323 2.81 3.59 8.41
N LYS A 324 3.27 4.84 8.47
CA LYS A 324 2.40 6.01 8.66
C LYS A 324 1.31 6.01 7.57
N PRO A 325 0.05 6.36 7.86
CA PRO A 325 -0.90 6.73 6.81
C PRO A 325 -0.31 7.91 6.05
N GLU A 326 -0.30 7.83 4.72
CA GLU A 326 0.05 8.95 3.85
C GLU A 326 -0.74 10.19 4.28
N THR A 327 -0.04 11.27 4.61
CA THR A 327 -0.65 12.60 4.65
C THR A 327 -1.14 12.90 3.23
N PRO A 328 -2.41 13.30 3.02
CA PRO A 328 -2.87 13.67 1.70
C PRO A 328 -2.00 14.79 1.16
N LEU A 329 -1.49 14.61 -0.06
CA LEU A 329 -0.77 15.62 -0.83
C LEU A 329 -1.50 16.95 -0.74
N GLU A 330 -0.77 18.01 -0.38
CA GLU A 330 -1.25 19.38 -0.51
C GLU A 330 -1.76 19.60 -1.94
N SER A 331 -3.02 20.03 -2.02
CA SER A 331 -3.68 20.37 -3.27
C SER A 331 -2.94 21.52 -3.95
N THR A 332 -2.27 21.21 -5.05
CA THR A 332 -1.63 22.15 -6.00
C THR A 332 -2.63 23.07 -6.73
N ASN A 333 -3.73 23.49 -6.09
CA ASN A 333 -4.70 24.43 -6.66
C ASN A 333 -4.46 25.85 -6.13
N PRO A 334 -3.99 26.80 -6.97
CA PRO A 334 -3.67 28.18 -6.59
C PRO A 334 -4.89 29.09 -6.35
N PHE A 335 -6.10 28.53 -6.17
CA PHE A 335 -7.38 29.28 -6.15
C PHE A 335 -8.19 29.11 -4.86
N LEU A 336 -7.61 28.53 -3.81
CA LEU A 336 -8.20 28.61 -2.48
C LEU A 336 -7.48 29.74 -1.74
N GLU A 337 -8.12 30.90 -1.70
CA GLU A 337 -7.72 32.01 -0.83
C GLU A 337 -7.91 31.57 0.62
N ASP A 338 -6.81 31.50 1.37
CA ASP A 338 -6.81 31.30 2.82
C ASP A 338 -7.46 32.52 3.49
N ASP A 339 -8.67 32.33 4.01
CA ASP A 339 -9.28 33.27 4.94
C ASP A 339 -8.59 33.11 6.31
N VAL A 340 -7.74 34.07 6.63
CA VAL A 340 -7.03 34.14 7.91
C VAL A 340 -8.02 34.64 8.97
N GLY A 341 -8.50 33.71 9.79
CA GLY A 341 -9.24 34.02 11.01
C GLY A 341 -8.47 33.54 12.25
N GLU A 342 -7.79 34.47 12.92
CA GLU A 342 -7.47 34.33 14.34
C GLU A 342 -8.78 34.21 15.13
N ASP A 343 -8.92 33.20 15.99
CA ASP A 343 -9.49 33.44 17.32
C ASP A 343 -9.04 32.39 18.33
N GLY A 344 -8.71 32.87 19.52
CA GLY A 344 -8.49 32.05 20.69
C GLY A 344 -9.82 31.72 21.36
N SER A 345 -9.94 30.53 21.94
CA SER A 345 -10.92 30.29 23.01
C SER A 345 -10.48 29.13 23.89
N GLU A 346 -10.48 29.41 25.19
CA GLU A 346 -10.31 28.47 26.29
C GLU A 346 -11.62 27.68 26.53
N MET A 347 -11.44 26.49 27.12
CA MET A 347 -12.42 25.63 27.83
C MET A 347 -13.57 24.99 27.04
N GLU A 348 -13.63 23.66 27.06
CA GLU A 348 -14.66 22.93 27.82
C GLU A 348 -14.30 21.43 27.97
N GLU A 349 -14.42 20.94 29.20
CA GLU A 349 -14.37 19.51 29.54
C GLU A 349 -15.67 18.83 29.08
N ASP A 350 -15.58 17.80 28.24
CA ASP A 350 -16.71 16.91 27.97
C ASP A 350 -16.37 15.46 28.34
N LEU A 351 -17.13 14.98 29.33
CA LEU A 351 -17.07 13.68 30.00
C LEU A 351 -18.04 12.70 29.32
N ASP A 352 -17.74 12.17 28.13
CA ASP A 352 -18.17 10.82 27.76
C ASP A 352 -17.57 10.34 26.43
N ARG A 353 -16.36 9.77 26.46
CA ARG A 353 -15.89 8.86 25.41
C ARG A 353 -15.09 7.71 26.01
N PRO A 354 -15.36 6.44 25.60
CA PRO A 354 -14.58 5.30 26.08
C PRO A 354 -13.12 5.51 25.73
N LYS A 355 -12.25 5.43 26.73
CA LYS A 355 -10.80 5.65 26.66
C LYS A 355 -10.21 4.89 25.47
N LYS A 356 -9.95 5.61 24.36
CA LYS A 356 -9.14 5.09 23.25
C LYS A 356 -7.74 4.79 23.81
N HIS A 357 -7.26 3.60 23.48
CA HIS A 357 -5.95 3.06 23.83
C HIS A 357 -4.84 4.11 23.66
N LYS A 358 -4.06 4.34 24.73
CA LYS A 358 -2.79 5.08 24.65
C LYS A 358 -1.86 4.33 23.70
N ALA A 359 -1.54 4.93 22.55
CA ALA A 359 -0.40 4.52 21.73
C ALA A 359 0.91 4.73 22.53
N PRO A 360 1.98 3.99 22.19
CA PRO A 360 2.84 3.30 23.15
C PRO A 360 3.76 4.23 23.94
N ASP A 361 4.21 3.73 25.09
CA ASP A 361 5.44 4.18 25.73
C ASP A 361 6.53 4.41 24.65
N ASN A 362 7.23 5.53 24.78
CA ASN A 362 8.41 5.93 23.99
C ASN A 362 9.03 4.76 23.17
N PRO A 363 9.03 4.80 21.82
CA PRO A 363 9.50 3.69 20.97
C PRO A 363 10.94 3.22 21.25
N PHE A 364 11.78 4.13 21.73
CA PHE A 364 13.18 3.86 22.08
C PHE A 364 13.36 3.41 23.54
N HIS A 365 12.29 3.41 24.34
CA HIS A 365 12.34 3.02 25.73
C HIS A 365 12.73 1.55 25.88
N GLY A 366 13.77 1.31 26.67
CA GLY A 366 14.20 -0.06 26.97
C GLY A 366 15.08 -0.70 25.91
N ILE A 367 15.43 0.00 24.81
CA ILE A 367 16.34 -0.57 23.81
C ILE A 367 17.75 -0.73 24.39
N ILE A 368 18.22 0.24 25.17
CA ILE A 368 19.49 0.18 25.90
C ILE A 368 19.21 -0.08 27.38
N SER A 369 18.30 0.67 28.00
CA SER A 369 18.11 0.71 29.45
C SER A 369 17.77 -0.65 30.09
N LYS A 370 17.16 -1.58 29.36
CA LYS A 370 16.93 -2.96 29.84
C LYS A 370 18.23 -3.73 30.16
N CYS A 371 19.39 -3.34 29.62
CA CYS A 371 20.65 -4.03 29.95
C CYS A 371 21.10 -3.83 31.41
N PHE A 372 20.57 -2.82 32.10
CA PHE A 372 20.90 -2.55 33.50
C PHE A 372 20.13 -3.44 34.49
N GLU A 373 18.99 -4.02 34.08
CA GLU A 373 18.11 -4.77 34.98
C GLU A 373 18.80 -5.91 35.74
N PRO A 374 19.65 -6.76 35.10
CA PRO A 374 20.34 -7.83 35.81
C PRO A 374 21.31 -7.35 36.90
N HIS A 375 21.64 -6.05 36.93
CA HIS A 375 22.58 -5.45 37.88
C HIS A 375 21.86 -4.58 38.92
N LEU A 376 20.53 -4.47 38.86
CA LEU A 376 19.74 -3.70 39.83
C LEU A 376 19.76 -4.31 41.24
N TYR A 377 20.25 -5.54 41.42
CA TYR A 377 20.49 -6.12 42.75
C TYR A 377 21.39 -5.23 43.63
N VAL A 378 22.37 -4.53 43.04
CA VAL A 378 23.25 -3.59 43.77
C VAL A 378 22.45 -2.44 44.38
N TYR A 379 21.45 -1.93 43.66
CA TYR A 379 20.54 -0.91 44.17
C TYR A 379 19.65 -1.46 45.28
N ILE A 380 19.10 -2.66 45.07
CA ILE A 380 18.25 -3.37 46.04
C ILE A 380 18.99 -3.63 47.35
N GLU A 381 20.22 -4.15 47.32
CA GLU A 381 21.05 -4.39 48.50
C GLU A 381 21.34 -3.10 49.27
N SER A 382 21.57 -1.99 48.57
CA SER A 382 21.74 -0.70 49.22
C SER A 382 20.45 -0.19 49.87
N GLN A 383 19.28 -0.45 49.27
CA GLN A 383 18.01 -0.11 49.91
C GLN A 383 17.72 -0.98 51.13
N ASP A 384 18.05 -2.27 51.08
CA ASP A 384 17.98 -3.18 52.25
C ASP A 384 18.84 -2.63 53.39
N LYS A 385 20.11 -2.30 53.13
CA LYS A 385 21.00 -1.72 54.15
C LYS A 385 20.46 -0.41 54.74
N ASN A 386 19.99 0.51 53.89
CA ASN A 386 19.44 1.80 54.34
C ASN A 386 18.19 1.61 55.22
N LEU A 387 17.31 0.66 54.87
CA LEU A 387 16.13 0.33 55.67
C LEU A 387 16.52 -0.30 57.01
N GLY A 388 17.53 -1.18 57.03
CA GLY A 388 18.08 -1.71 58.28
C GLY A 388 18.57 -0.61 59.22
N GLU A 389 19.41 0.30 58.70
CA GLU A 389 19.90 1.46 59.46
C GLU A 389 18.75 2.37 59.94
N MET A 390 17.70 2.54 59.13
CA MET A 390 16.53 3.33 59.48
C MET A 390 15.74 2.69 60.63
N ILE A 391 15.49 1.38 60.59
CA ILE A 391 14.81 0.66 61.68
C ILE A 391 15.63 0.73 62.97
N ASP A 392 16.95 0.54 62.90
CA ASP A 392 17.81 0.61 64.09
C ASP A 392 17.84 2.04 64.69
N ARG A 393 17.81 3.08 63.84
CA ARG A 393 17.62 4.48 64.28
C ARG A 393 16.27 4.68 64.95
N PHE A 394 15.18 4.20 64.37
CA PHE A 394 13.85 4.29 65.00
C PHE A 394 13.80 3.60 66.36
N VAL A 395 14.45 2.44 66.53
CA VAL A 395 14.56 1.77 67.82
C VAL A 395 15.36 2.61 68.82
N SER A 396 16.47 3.22 68.39
CA SER A 396 17.29 4.10 69.24
C SER A 396 16.53 5.35 69.66
N ASP A 397 15.85 6.01 68.71
CA ASP A 397 15.09 7.23 68.95
C ASP A 397 13.91 6.97 69.90
N PHE A 398 13.22 5.83 69.72
CA PHE A 398 12.15 5.42 70.61
C PHE A 398 12.64 5.18 72.05
N ARG A 399 13.81 4.56 72.21
CA ARG A 399 14.45 4.38 73.53
C ARG A 399 14.89 5.69 74.16
N ALA A 400 15.32 6.67 73.37
CA ALA A 400 15.79 7.97 73.86
C ALA A 400 14.65 8.94 74.22
N GLN A 401 13.57 8.94 73.45
CA GLN A 401 12.43 9.84 73.63
C GLN A 401 11.44 9.33 74.70
N GLY A 402 11.43 8.02 74.97
CA GLY A 402 10.51 7.40 75.92
C GLY A 402 9.08 7.28 75.38
N PRO A 403 8.15 6.68 76.15
CA PRO A 403 6.75 6.55 75.73
C PRO A 403 6.11 7.92 75.47
N PRO A 404 5.14 8.01 74.55
CA PRO A 404 4.48 9.27 74.20
C PRO A 404 3.85 9.90 75.45
N LYS A 405 4.26 11.15 75.75
CA LYS A 405 3.85 11.86 76.98
C LYS A 405 2.33 12.04 77.02
N ALA A 406 1.70 11.64 78.12
CA ALA A 406 0.25 11.65 78.35
C ALA A 406 -0.41 13.05 78.49
N GLY A 407 0.23 14.12 77.98
CA GLY A 407 -0.16 15.52 78.23
C GLY A 407 -0.75 16.27 77.04
N THR A 408 -0.76 15.70 75.84
CA THR A 408 -1.47 16.23 74.68
C THR A 408 -2.81 15.50 74.56
N GLU A 409 -3.89 16.18 74.15
CA GLU A 409 -5.24 15.61 73.91
C GLU A 409 -5.28 14.49 72.83
N ASP A 410 -4.11 14.00 72.43
CA ASP A 410 -3.80 13.09 71.33
C ASP A 410 -3.27 11.74 71.88
N GLY A 411 -3.83 11.30 73.00
CA GLY A 411 -3.56 9.97 73.55
C GLY A 411 -4.05 8.89 72.58
N GLY A 412 -3.15 8.38 71.74
CA GLY A 412 -3.48 7.50 70.62
C GLY A 412 -2.91 7.93 69.27
N ALA A 413 -2.09 8.98 69.21
CA ALA A 413 -1.42 9.38 67.97
C ALA A 413 -0.52 8.27 67.38
N VAL A 414 -0.52 8.16 66.06
CA VAL A 414 0.34 7.25 65.28
C VAL A 414 1.79 7.65 65.47
N LEU A 415 2.67 6.66 65.67
CA LEU A 415 4.10 6.91 65.81
C LEU A 415 4.67 7.53 64.52
N PRO A 416 5.42 8.65 64.62
CA PRO A 416 5.99 9.33 63.45
C PRO A 416 6.95 8.41 62.65
N SER A 417 7.58 7.43 63.31
CA SER A 417 8.41 6.42 62.68
C SER A 417 7.67 5.53 61.67
N CYS A 418 6.36 5.23 61.83
CA CYS A 418 5.61 4.50 60.80
C CYS A 418 5.36 5.40 59.58
N ALA A 419 5.07 6.69 59.78
CA ALA A 419 4.90 7.63 58.67
C ALA A 419 6.19 7.79 57.84
N ASP A 420 7.34 7.96 58.51
CA ASP A 420 8.64 8.06 57.83
C ASP A 420 9.01 6.78 57.05
N LEU A 421 8.69 5.60 57.61
CA LEU A 421 8.90 4.31 56.94
C LEU A 421 8.10 4.23 55.62
N PHE A 422 6.81 4.58 55.66
CA PHE A 422 5.96 4.54 54.45
C PHE A 422 6.31 5.62 53.43
N VAL A 423 6.76 6.80 53.86
CA VAL A 423 7.33 7.82 52.96
C VAL A 423 8.56 7.26 52.25
N TYR A 424 9.43 6.54 52.97
CA TYR A 424 10.60 5.90 52.39
C TYR A 424 10.24 4.79 51.41
N TYR A 425 9.27 3.93 51.73
CA TYR A 425 8.76 2.91 50.80
C TYR A 425 8.19 3.52 49.52
N LYS A 426 7.39 4.58 49.65
CA LYS A 426 6.88 5.33 48.50
C LYS A 426 8.02 5.89 47.65
N LYS A 427 9.07 6.44 48.27
CA LYS A 427 10.26 6.95 47.57
C LYS A 427 10.99 5.84 46.81
N CYS A 428 11.22 4.69 47.44
CA CYS A 428 11.86 3.53 46.81
C CYS A 428 11.04 3.00 45.64
N MET A 429 9.72 2.89 45.80
CA MET A 429 8.81 2.42 44.75
C MET A 429 8.80 3.37 43.54
N VAL A 430 8.67 4.68 43.77
CA VAL A 430 8.70 5.67 42.69
C VAL A 430 10.03 5.62 41.95
N GLN A 431 11.14 5.56 42.68
CA GLN A 431 12.47 5.46 42.07
C GLN A 431 12.64 4.15 41.29
N CYS A 432 12.25 3.00 41.85
CA CYS A 432 12.34 1.72 41.16
C CYS A 432 11.48 1.70 39.89
N SER A 433 10.28 2.28 39.92
CA SER A 433 9.39 2.31 38.75
C SER A 433 9.94 3.10 37.56
N GLN A 434 10.87 4.02 37.82
CA GLN A 434 11.59 4.76 36.78
C GLN A 434 12.79 3.98 36.21
N LEU A 435 13.27 2.96 36.93
CA LEU A 435 14.43 2.16 36.59
C LEU A 435 14.04 0.82 35.92
N SER A 436 12.99 0.17 36.43
CA SER A 436 12.45 -1.09 35.91
C SER A 436 11.04 -1.37 36.45
N THR A 437 10.23 -2.05 35.65
CA THR A 437 8.91 -2.59 36.02
C THR A 437 8.91 -4.13 36.17
N GLY A 438 10.09 -4.75 36.05
CA GLY A 438 10.29 -6.20 36.06
C GLY A 438 10.59 -6.81 37.43
N GLU A 439 11.40 -7.88 37.46
CA GLU A 439 11.79 -8.61 38.68
C GLU A 439 12.33 -7.74 39.84
N PRO A 440 13.10 -6.65 39.60
CA PRO A 440 13.55 -5.76 40.67
C PRO A 440 12.41 -5.16 41.50
N MET A 441 11.26 -4.88 40.88
CA MET A 441 10.06 -4.36 41.57
C MET A 441 9.49 -5.38 42.56
N ILE A 442 9.55 -6.67 42.20
CA ILE A 442 9.11 -7.78 43.07
C ILE A 442 10.07 -7.93 44.26
N ALA A 443 11.37 -7.82 44.03
CA ALA A 443 12.36 -7.89 45.10
C ALA A 443 12.16 -6.78 46.16
N PHE A 444 11.72 -5.58 45.75
CA PHE A 444 11.32 -4.53 46.68
C PHE A 444 10.13 -4.92 47.57
N THR A 445 9.15 -5.64 47.03
CA THR A 445 8.02 -6.15 47.84
C THR A 445 8.51 -7.07 48.95
N THR A 446 9.47 -7.96 48.66
CA THR A 446 10.06 -8.85 49.67
C THR A 446 10.81 -8.07 50.76
N ILE A 447 11.55 -7.02 50.38
CA ILE A 447 12.25 -6.14 51.33
C ILE A 447 11.26 -5.36 52.20
N PHE A 448 10.21 -4.79 51.61
CA PHE A 448 9.19 -4.07 52.37
C PHE A 448 8.48 -5.00 53.37
N GLN A 449 8.17 -6.23 52.98
CA GLN A 449 7.62 -7.24 53.90
C GLN A 449 8.58 -7.57 55.05
N LYS A 450 9.87 -7.76 54.76
CA LYS A 450 10.91 -8.02 55.76
C LYS A 450 10.98 -6.88 56.78
N TYR A 451 11.03 -5.63 56.34
CA TYR A 451 11.16 -4.48 57.25
C TYR A 451 9.84 -4.06 57.93
N LEU A 452 8.67 -4.35 57.36
CA LEU A 452 7.41 -4.25 58.09
C LEU A 452 7.36 -5.25 59.24
N ARG A 453 7.85 -6.48 59.02
CA ARG A 453 7.94 -7.49 60.08
C ARG A 453 8.96 -7.10 61.15
N GLU A 454 10.12 -6.57 60.77
CA GLU A 454 11.09 -6.06 61.73
C GLU A 454 10.56 -4.86 62.51
N TYR A 455 9.85 -3.93 61.85
CA TYR A 455 9.21 -2.80 62.52
C TYR A 455 8.16 -3.27 63.54
N ALA A 456 7.28 -4.19 63.13
CA ALA A 456 6.29 -4.79 64.02
C ALA A 456 6.95 -5.49 65.21
N TRP A 457 8.02 -6.26 65.00
CA TRP A 457 8.68 -7.00 66.07
C TRP A 457 9.53 -6.12 67.00
N LYS A 458 10.40 -5.26 66.45
CA LYS A 458 11.35 -4.45 67.22
C LYS A 458 10.71 -3.23 67.89
N ILE A 459 9.71 -2.61 67.25
CA ILE A 459 9.11 -1.36 67.73
C ILE A 459 7.72 -1.57 68.34
N LEU A 460 6.80 -2.24 67.65
CA LEU A 460 5.43 -2.42 68.16
C LEU A 460 5.41 -3.48 69.28
N SER A 461 5.75 -4.73 68.99
CA SER A 461 5.71 -5.82 69.98
C SER A 461 6.84 -5.73 71.01
N GLY A 462 8.01 -5.25 70.60
CA GLY A 462 9.21 -5.15 71.45
C GLY A 462 9.07 -4.16 72.61
N ASN A 463 8.17 -3.18 72.49
CA ASN A 463 7.93 -2.14 73.50
C ASN A 463 6.57 -2.28 74.20
N LEU A 464 5.81 -3.35 73.96
CA LEU A 464 4.60 -3.62 74.75
C LEU A 464 4.97 -3.83 76.24
N PRO A 465 4.22 -3.23 77.18
CA PRO A 465 4.46 -3.40 78.61
C PRO A 465 4.42 -4.88 78.99
N LYS A 466 5.50 -5.42 79.58
CA LYS A 466 5.53 -6.83 80.04
C LYS A 466 4.91 -6.92 81.42
N THR A 467 3.81 -7.65 81.58
CA THR A 467 3.19 -7.87 82.90
C THR A 467 4.15 -8.67 83.78
N SER A 468 4.47 -8.12 84.95
CA SER A 468 5.40 -8.74 85.89
C SER A 468 4.73 -9.92 86.60
N SER A 469 4.78 -11.10 85.99
CA SER A 469 5.01 -12.38 86.68
C SER A 469 5.23 -13.50 85.65
N ASN A 470 6.45 -14.04 85.67
CA ASN A 470 6.98 -15.13 84.85
C ASN A 470 7.21 -14.83 83.35
N SER A 471 8.36 -15.32 82.90
CA SER A 471 8.97 -15.20 81.57
C SER A 471 8.17 -15.89 80.45
N GLY A 472 6.99 -15.37 80.14
CA GLY A 472 6.21 -15.73 78.96
C GLY A 472 5.61 -14.45 78.37
N GLY A 473 5.85 -14.19 77.09
CA GLY A 473 5.34 -12.98 76.43
C GLY A 473 3.81 -12.85 76.52
N LEU A 474 3.32 -11.61 76.51
CA LEU A 474 1.90 -11.34 76.32
C LEU A 474 1.45 -11.99 75.01
N THR A 475 0.53 -12.94 75.11
CA THR A 475 -0.23 -13.42 73.96
C THR A 475 -1.59 -12.75 74.00
N ILE A 476 -2.11 -12.32 72.85
CA ILE A 476 -3.46 -11.76 72.68
C ILE A 476 -4.55 -12.62 73.34
N LYS A 477 -4.29 -13.93 73.47
CA LYS A 477 -5.13 -14.88 74.19
C LYS A 477 -5.31 -14.57 75.69
N SER A 478 -4.34 -13.95 76.34
CA SER A 478 -4.37 -13.59 77.76
C SER A 478 -5.09 -12.26 78.02
N LEU A 479 -5.20 -11.38 77.02
CA LEU A 479 -6.01 -10.16 77.09
C LEU A 479 -7.48 -10.44 76.76
N LEU A 480 -7.77 -11.47 75.94
CA LEU A 480 -9.12 -11.85 75.53
C LEU A 480 -9.77 -12.95 76.42
N GLN A 481 -9.01 -13.62 77.30
CA GLN A 481 -9.60 -14.52 78.30
C GLN A 481 -10.04 -13.70 79.52
N GLU A 482 -11.28 -13.23 79.49
CA GLU A 482 -12.01 -12.86 80.71
C GLU A 482 -12.18 -14.13 81.56
N LYS A 483 -11.22 -14.38 82.44
CA LYS A 483 -11.40 -15.32 83.54
C LYS A 483 -11.68 -14.48 84.78
N GLU A 484 -12.95 -14.42 85.16
CA GLU A 484 -13.43 -13.83 86.40
C GLU A 484 -12.51 -14.27 87.57
N GLY A 485 -11.75 -13.33 88.12
CA GLY A 485 -11.00 -13.52 89.36
C GLY A 485 -9.47 -13.41 89.31
N SER A 486 -8.83 -13.03 88.20
CA SER A 486 -7.42 -12.60 88.24
C SER A 486 -7.36 -11.07 88.21
N GLU A 487 -6.57 -10.47 89.11
CA GLU A 487 -6.33 -9.02 89.16
C GLU A 487 -6.02 -8.50 87.75
N ALA A 488 -6.92 -7.69 87.19
CA ALA A 488 -6.67 -7.01 85.93
C ALA A 488 -5.34 -6.27 86.06
N ALA A 489 -4.39 -6.53 85.16
CA ALA A 489 -3.10 -5.87 85.16
C ALA A 489 -3.32 -4.35 85.22
N LYS A 490 -2.96 -3.74 86.35
CA LYS A 490 -3.08 -2.28 86.54
C LYS A 490 -1.97 -1.61 85.73
N PHE A 491 -2.24 -1.36 84.45
CA PHE A 491 -1.37 -0.54 83.61
C PHE A 491 -1.41 0.91 84.09
N THR A 492 -0.25 1.55 84.11
CA THR A 492 -0.13 3.00 84.35
C THR A 492 -0.75 3.78 83.18
N VAL A 493 -1.12 5.05 83.41
CA VAL A 493 -1.67 5.92 82.36
C VAL A 493 -0.69 6.08 81.18
N GLU A 494 0.62 6.06 81.46
CA GLU A 494 1.68 6.09 80.44
C GLU A 494 1.75 4.79 79.62
N GLU A 495 1.58 3.63 80.26
CA GLU A 495 1.51 2.33 79.59
C GLU A 495 0.25 2.18 78.74
N LEU A 496 -0.90 2.69 79.20
CA LEU A 496 -2.14 2.73 78.42
C LEU A 496 -2.01 3.65 77.20
N CYS A 497 -1.41 4.83 77.35
CA CYS A 497 -1.12 5.74 76.24
C CYS A 497 -0.21 5.08 75.19
N LEU A 498 0.83 4.39 75.63
CA LEU A 498 1.74 3.64 74.77
C LEU A 498 1.01 2.52 74.01
N ILE A 499 0.20 1.72 74.69
CA ILE A 499 -0.59 0.65 74.06
C ILE A 499 -1.54 1.24 73.00
N CYS A 500 -2.25 2.32 73.31
CA CYS A 500 -3.13 3.00 72.36
C CYS A 500 -2.36 3.51 71.14
N SER A 501 -1.22 4.18 71.31
CA SER A 501 -0.38 4.63 70.18
C SER A 501 0.16 3.46 69.34
N ILE A 502 0.52 2.32 69.95
CA ILE A 502 0.95 1.12 69.22
C ILE A 502 -0.20 0.53 68.40
N LEU A 503 -1.41 0.45 68.96
CA LEU A 503 -2.60 -0.06 68.26
C LEU A 503 -3.01 0.86 67.11
N SER A 504 -3.09 2.17 67.34
CA SER A 504 -3.36 3.15 66.28
C SER A 504 -2.30 3.09 65.18
N THR A 505 -1.03 2.88 65.54
CA THR A 505 0.06 2.70 64.57
C THR A 505 -0.11 1.41 63.79
N ALA A 506 -0.48 0.30 64.43
CA ALA A 506 -0.71 -0.97 63.75
C ALA A 506 -1.88 -0.89 62.75
N GLU A 507 -2.98 -0.23 63.13
CA GLU A 507 -4.12 0.02 62.25
C GLU A 507 -3.72 0.91 61.06
N TYR A 508 -2.97 1.98 61.32
CA TYR A 508 -2.43 2.85 60.27
C TYR A 508 -1.50 2.09 59.32
N CYS A 509 -0.57 1.28 59.84
CA CYS A 509 0.36 0.53 59.01
C CYS A 509 -0.41 -0.56 58.21
N LEU A 510 -1.50 -1.15 58.71
CA LEU A 510 -2.38 -2.07 57.96
C LEU A 510 -3.06 -1.36 56.78
N ALA A 511 -3.75 -0.25 57.04
CA ALA A 511 -4.45 0.51 55.99
C ALA A 511 -3.47 1.04 54.92
N THR A 512 -2.29 1.51 55.33
CA THR A 512 -1.29 2.04 54.40
C THR A 512 -0.59 0.93 53.60
N THR A 513 -0.42 -0.27 54.17
CA THR A 513 0.12 -1.42 53.44
C THR A 513 -0.80 -1.87 52.30
N GLN A 514 -2.13 -1.88 52.52
CA GLN A 514 -3.10 -2.18 51.46
C GLN A 514 -3.00 -1.19 50.29
N GLN A 515 -2.94 0.11 50.60
CA GLN A 515 -2.76 1.15 49.56
C GLN A 515 -1.41 1.02 48.83
N LEU A 516 -0.35 0.58 49.52
CA LEU A 516 0.95 0.34 48.91
C LEU A 516 0.93 -0.89 48.00
N GLU A 517 0.23 -1.95 48.39
CA GLU A 517 0.05 -3.16 47.59
C GLU A 517 -0.67 -2.86 46.27
N ASP A 518 -1.76 -2.10 46.32
CA ASP A 518 -2.50 -1.71 45.11
C ASP A 518 -1.64 -0.89 44.15
N LYS A 519 -0.87 0.07 44.69
CA LYS A 519 0.08 0.87 43.88
C LYS A 519 1.23 0.05 43.32
N LEU A 520 1.69 -0.98 44.03
CA LEU A 520 2.70 -1.92 43.51
C LEU A 520 2.13 -2.73 42.35
N LYS A 521 0.91 -3.27 42.48
CA LYS A 521 0.22 -4.02 41.42
C LYS A 521 0.00 -3.18 40.16
N GLU A 522 -0.30 -1.89 40.29
CA GLU A 522 -0.41 -0.97 39.14
C GLU A 522 0.91 -0.73 38.41
N LYS A 523 2.06 -0.93 39.07
CA LYS A 523 3.39 -0.57 38.57
C LYS A 523 4.23 -1.75 38.11
N VAL A 524 3.87 -2.98 38.50
CA VAL A 524 4.52 -4.21 38.04
C VAL A 524 3.98 -4.58 36.65
N ASP A 525 4.85 -5.11 35.79
CA ASP A 525 4.45 -5.64 34.49
C ASP A 525 3.33 -6.70 34.64
N LYS A 526 2.25 -6.57 33.85
CA LYS A 526 1.07 -7.44 33.93
C LYS A 526 1.42 -8.92 33.77
N THR A 527 2.46 -9.22 32.99
CA THR A 527 2.94 -10.60 32.77
C THR A 527 3.56 -11.24 34.01
N LEU A 528 4.09 -10.44 34.94
CA LEU A 528 4.67 -10.92 36.20
C LEU A 528 3.65 -10.94 37.35
N CYS A 529 2.57 -10.16 37.25
CA CYS A 529 1.46 -10.19 38.21
C CYS A 529 0.76 -11.57 38.25
N ASP A 530 0.65 -12.26 37.11
CA ASP A 530 -0.03 -13.57 37.03
C ASP A 530 0.81 -14.72 37.63
N LEU A 531 2.14 -14.59 37.64
CA LEU A 531 3.04 -15.57 38.29
C LEU A 531 2.98 -15.52 39.82
N GLN A 532 2.52 -14.41 40.42
CA GLN A 532 2.26 -14.31 41.87
C GLN A 532 0.93 -14.95 42.30
N GLN A 533 0.07 -15.38 41.37
CA GLN A 533 -1.22 -16.00 41.71
C GLN A 533 -1.13 -17.49 42.07
N TYR A 534 0.05 -18.12 41.98
CA TYR A 534 0.29 -19.44 42.56
C TYR A 534 0.83 -19.31 44.01
N PRO A 535 0.25 -20.03 44.97
CA PRO A 535 -0.12 -19.45 46.25
C PRO A 535 1.04 -19.42 47.24
N VAL A 536 1.49 -18.22 47.62
CA VAL A 536 1.93 -18.04 49.01
C VAL A 536 0.64 -17.95 49.82
N ALA A 537 0.31 -19.06 50.47
CA ALA A 537 -0.79 -19.14 51.40
C ALA A 537 -0.67 -18.03 52.47
N CYS A 538 -1.30 -16.89 52.21
CA CYS A 538 -1.79 -15.99 53.25
C CYS A 538 -2.82 -16.80 54.04
N SER A 539 -2.30 -17.50 55.05
CA SER A 539 -3.07 -18.20 56.05
C SER A 539 -3.80 -17.16 56.90
N GLY A 540 -4.99 -16.78 56.46
CA GLY A 540 -6.06 -16.18 57.25
C GLY A 540 -5.88 -14.73 57.72
N PRO A 541 -6.97 -13.96 57.82
CA PRO A 541 -6.97 -12.69 58.53
C PRO A 541 -6.84 -13.00 60.03
N GLY A 542 -5.75 -12.58 60.67
CA GLY A 542 -5.64 -12.67 62.12
C GLY A 542 -4.28 -13.04 62.74
N ARG A 543 -3.16 -12.91 62.02
CA ARG A 543 -1.81 -13.04 62.65
C ARG A 543 -0.84 -11.92 62.29
N CYS A 544 -1.36 -10.70 62.22
CA CYS A 544 -0.60 -9.48 62.48
C CYS A 544 -1.26 -8.75 63.64
N LEU A 545 -1.25 -9.40 64.81
CA LEU A 545 -1.39 -8.79 66.12
C LEU A 545 -0.26 -9.39 66.98
#